data_AF-A0A948S4K6-F1
#
_entry.id   AF-A0A948S4K6-F1
#
_cell.length_a   1.000
_cell.length_b   1.000
_cell.length_c   1.000
_cell.angle_alpha   90.00
_cell.angle_beta   90.00
_cell.angle_gamma   90.00
#
_symmetry.space_group_name_H-M   'P 1'
#
loop_
_entity.id
_entity.type
_entity.pdbx_description
1 polymer ?
#
loop_
_entity_poly.entity_id
_entity_poly.type
_entity_poly.pdbx_seq_one_letter_code
_entity_poly.pdbx_strand_id
1 'polypeptide(L)' 'SQEAKYALLAGAVAGGGLTVIANAPNPAGVAILRKGFTDEAISALQLLLVAIIPTAVAVVCFLL' A
#
# COMPACT_ATOMS: atom_id res chain seq x y z
N SER A 1 -8.49 25.25 -7.92
CA SER A 1 -9.32 25.21 -6.71
C SER A 1 -8.54 24.50 -5.60
N GLN A 2 -8.75 24.84 -4.33
CA GLN A 2 -8.00 24.26 -3.21
C GLN A 2 -8.37 22.79 -2.98
N GLU A 3 -9.62 22.46 -3.28
CA GLU A 3 -10.24 21.15 -3.28
C GLU A 3 -9.51 20.18 -4.22
N ALA A 4 -9.11 20.64 -5.41
CA ALA A 4 -8.34 19.83 -6.35
C ALA A 4 -6.92 19.51 -5.83
N LYS A 5 -6.28 20.47 -5.14
CA LYS A 5 -4.96 20.26 -4.52
C LYS A 5 -5.06 19.28 -3.34
N TYR A 6 -6.12 19.40 -2.55
CA TYR A 6 -6.40 18.48 -1.45
C TYR A 6 -6.67 17.06 -1.94
N ALA A 7 -7.54 16.90 -2.93
CA ALA A 7 -7.84 15.60 -3.53
C ALA A 7 -6.61 14.94 -4.15
N LEU A 8 -5.74 15.72 -4.80
CA LEU A 8 -4.47 15.24 -5.34
C LEU A 8 -3.54 14.74 -4.23
N LEU A 9 -3.41 15.49 -3.13
CA LEU A 9 -2.59 15.10 -1.98
C LEU A 9 -3.14 13.85 -1.29
N ALA A 10 -4.44 13.83 -1.00
CA ALA A 10 -5.13 12.70 -0.36
C ALA A 10 -4.98 11.42 -1.19
N GLY A 11 -5.17 11.51 -2.51
CA GLY A 11 -4.94 10.39 -3.43
C GLY A 11 -3.48 9.93 -3.46
N ALA A 12 -2.52 10.86 -3.46
CA ALA A 12 -1.09 10.52 -3.43
C ALA A 12 -0.66 9.89 -2.10
N VAL A 13 -1.23 10.31 -0.97
CA VAL A 13 -0.92 9.73 0.35
C VAL A 13 -1.56 8.36 0.53
N ALA A 14 -2.85 8.22 0.19
CA ALA A 14 -3.56 6.95 0.29
C ALA A 14 -3.02 5.90 -0.72
N GLY A 15 -2.80 6.30 -1.97
CA GLY A 15 -2.26 5.43 -3.01
C GLY A 15 -0.74 5.23 -2.93
N GLY A 16 0.00 6.20 -2.40
CA GLY A 16 1.46 6.14 -2.33
C GLY A 16 1.98 4.98 -1.48
N GLY A 17 1.27 4.62 -0.40
CA GLY A 17 1.59 3.42 0.38
C GLY A 17 1.49 2.12 -0.44
N LEU A 18 0.52 2.04 -1.35
CA LEU A 18 0.31 0.91 -2.25
C LEU A 18 1.44 0.80 -3.30
N THR A 19 1.91 1.93 -3.85
CA THR A 19 2.98 1.97 -4.85
C THR A 19 4.37 1.76 -4.25
N VAL A 20 4.61 2.21 -3.01
CA VAL A 20 5.87 1.91 -2.29
C VAL A 20 5.99 0.42 -2.00
N ILE A 21 4.89 -0.24 -1.61
CA ILE A 21 4.85 -1.70 -1.41
C ILE A 21 5.02 -2.46 -2.74
N ALA A 22 4.44 -1.95 -3.84
CA ALA A 22 4.46 -2.62 -5.14
C ALA A 22 5.72 -2.39 -5.99
N ASN A 23 6.37 -1.23 -5.90
CA ASN A 23 7.51 -0.85 -6.75
C ASN A 23 8.88 -0.99 -6.07
N ALA A 24 8.90 -1.03 -4.74
CA ALA A 24 10.05 -1.46 -3.95
C ALA A 24 9.57 -2.60 -3.06
N PRO A 25 9.56 -3.86 -3.55
CA PRO A 25 9.47 -4.99 -2.63
C PRO A 25 10.62 -4.83 -1.64
N ASN A 26 10.31 -4.29 -0.46
CA ASN A 26 11.26 -3.90 0.57
C ASN A 26 12.13 -5.14 0.87
N PRO A 27 13.38 -5.21 0.40
CA PRO A 27 14.15 -6.44 0.53
C PRO A 27 14.42 -6.80 1.99
N ALA A 28 14.49 -5.79 2.86
CA ALA A 28 14.63 -5.98 4.31
C ALA A 28 13.34 -6.55 4.93
N GLY A 29 12.17 -6.03 4.55
CA GLY A 29 10.87 -6.51 5.02
C GLY A 29 10.58 -7.93 4.52
N VAL A 30 10.87 -8.20 3.24
CA VAL A 30 10.75 -9.55 2.67
C VAL A 30 11.72 -10.51 3.36
N ALA A 31 12.97 -10.12 3.60
CA ALA A 31 13.96 -10.97 4.29
C ALA A 31 13.56 -11.31 5.74
N ILE A 32 12.89 -10.39 6.44
CA ILE A 32 12.39 -10.62 7.80
C ILE A 32 11.12 -11.47 7.79
N LEU A 33 10.15 -11.15 6.93
CA LEU A 33 8.82 -11.74 6.95
C LEU A 33 8.75 -13.10 6.25
N ARG A 34 9.61 -13.37 5.25
CA ARG A 34 9.55 -14.60 4.44
C ARG A 34 9.57 -15.90 5.26
N LYS A 35 10.23 -15.89 6.43
CA LYS A 35 10.29 -17.04 7.34
C LYS A 35 8.91 -17.49 7.87
N GLY A 36 7.92 -16.59 7.84
CA GLY A 36 6.54 -16.88 8.22
C GLY A 36 5.63 -17.31 7.06
N PHE A 37 6.12 -17.29 5.82
CA PHE A 37 5.35 -17.67 4.63
C PHE A 37 5.79 -19.04 4.12
N THR A 38 4.83 -19.79 3.56
CA THR A 38 5.09 -21.05 2.88
C THR A 38 6.06 -20.80 1.70
N ASP A 39 7.05 -21.68 1.54
CA ASP A 39 8.10 -21.59 0.51
C ASP A 39 9.04 -20.36 0.60
N GLU A 40 9.04 -19.64 1.74
CA GLU A 40 9.79 -18.38 1.92
C GLU A 40 9.55 -17.34 0.82
N ALA A 41 8.40 -17.44 0.15
CA ALA A 41 8.03 -16.61 -0.99
C ALA A 41 6.84 -15.72 -0.64
N ILE A 42 6.94 -14.45 -1.04
CA ILE A 42 5.90 -13.46 -0.82
C ILE A 42 5.35 -13.07 -2.19
N SER A 43 4.08 -13.35 -2.45
CA SER A 43 3.42 -12.99 -3.72
C SER A 43 3.08 -11.50 -3.75
N ALA A 44 3.68 -10.77 -4.69
CA ALA A 44 3.41 -9.35 -4.91
C ALA A 44 1.93 -9.09 -5.23
N LEU A 45 1.29 -9.98 -5.98
CA LEU A 45 -0.13 -9.86 -6.32
C LEU A 45 -1.02 -10.03 -5.08
N GLN A 46 -0.71 -11.00 -4.22
CA GLN A 46 -1.46 -11.18 -2.98
C GLN A 46 -1.29 -9.96 -2.06
N LEU A 47 -0.08 -9.41 -1.94
CA LEU A 47 0.17 -8.17 -1.19
C LEU A 47 -0.64 -6.99 -1.73
N LEU A 48 -0.67 -6.82 -3.06
CA LEU A 48 -1.46 -5.78 -3.70
C LEU A 48 -2.94 -5.93 -3.33
N LEU A 49 -3.48 -7.16 -3.42
CA LEU A 49 -4.88 -7.44 -3.10
C LEU A 49 -5.22 -7.16 -1.64
N VAL A 50 -4.41 -7.62 -0.68
CA VAL A 50 -4.68 -7.34 0.74
C VAL A 50 -4.46 -5.87 1.12
N ALA A 51 -3.59 -5.15 0.41
CA ALA A 51 -3.36 -3.73 0.63
C ALA A 51 -4.53 -2.84 0.16
N ILE A 52 -5.48 -3.36 -0.62
CA ILE A 52 -6.71 -2.62 -1.01
C ILE A 52 -7.52 -2.22 0.23
N ILE A 53 -7.63 -3.10 1.23
CA ILE A 53 -8.43 -2.85 2.44
C ILE A 53 -7.91 -1.62 3.21
N PRO A 54 -6.65 -1.56 3.68
CA PRO A 54 -6.14 -0.38 4.37
C PRO A 54 -6.10 0.86 3.48
N THR A 55 -5.91 0.71 2.17
CA THR A 55 -6.00 1.84 1.21
C THR A 55 -7.41 2.41 1.18
N ALA A 56 -8.44 1.57 1.12
CA ALA A 56 -9.83 2.00 1.15
C ALA A 56 -10.18 2.70 2.47
N VAL A 57 -9.70 2.19 3.61
CA VAL A 57 -9.86 2.86 4.91
C VAL A 57 -9.23 4.25 4.90
N ALA A 58 -8.00 4.38 4.40
CA ALA A 58 -7.34 5.68 4.29
C ALA A 58 -8.12 6.66 3.40
N VAL A 59 -8.64 6.18 2.26
CA VAL A 59 -9.50 6.99 1.39
C VAL A 59 -10.76 7.46 2.12
N VAL A 60 -11.45 6.57 2.84
CA VAL A 60 -12.64 6.96 3.63
C VAL A 60 -12.27 8.01 4.68
N CYS A 61 -11.15 7.87 5.39
CA CYS A 61 -10.71 8.87 6.37
C CYS A 61 -10.42 10.24 5.76
N PHE A 62 -9.93 10.32 4.51
CA PHE A 62 -9.71 11.60 3.82
C PHE A 62 -10.99 12.21 3.24
N LEU A 63 -12.08 11.45 3.16
CA LEU A 63 -13.39 11.90 2.67
C LEU A 63 -14.34 12.34 3.78
N LEU A 64 -14.05 11.99 5.04
CA LEU A 64 -14.74 12.44 6.25
C LEU A 64 -14.23 13.81 6.70
#